data_AF-A0A2T4JAJ5-F1
#
_entry.id   AF-A0A2T4JAJ5-F1
#
_cell.length_a   1.000
_cell.length_b   1.000
_cell.length_c   1.000
_cell.angle_alpha   90.00
_cell.angle_beta   90.00
_cell.angle_gamma   90.00
#
_symmetry.space_group_name_H-M   'P 1'
#
loop_
_entity.id
_entity.type
_entity.pdbx_description
1 polymer ?
#
loop_
_entity_poly.entity_id
_entity_poly.type
_entity_poly.pdbx_seq_one_letter_code
_entity_poly.pdbx_strand_id
1 'polypeptide(L)'
;METMLKDRLLALPEAARRAALRDIATSWRVARIMDGAPGRAPVGMLSASLADAAGISDRMIWVSRATFEHLVLDHLGDPSDAAFRKKLLALIANVTDAALGAIEVRDDGTRTLRVLIPFTRGFHVTDTSRASRAERPTSLVLWFDDGMRVRSMLPTTERRFKSDANRRGDMIIDLNGS
;
A
#
# COMPACT_ATOMS: atom_id res chain seq x y z
N MET A 1 19.97 11.25 4.41
CA MET A 1 20.04 9.94 3.73
C MET A 1 18.74 9.62 2.99
N GLU A 2 17.57 9.76 3.63
CA GLU A 2 16.27 9.45 3.00
C GLU A 2 15.94 10.37 1.81
N THR A 3 16.18 11.68 1.93
CA THR A 3 16.03 12.64 0.83
C THR A 3 16.91 12.28 -0.36
N MET A 4 18.21 12.03 -0.12
CA MET A 4 19.15 11.62 -1.16
C MET A 4 18.72 10.32 -1.87
N LEU A 5 18.19 9.33 -1.12
CA LEU A 5 17.67 8.10 -1.71
C LEU A 5 16.41 8.36 -2.55
N LYS A 6 15.49 9.19 -2.04
CA LYS A 6 14.28 9.62 -2.76
C LYS A 6 14.67 10.29 -4.09
N ASP A 7 15.58 11.24 -4.07
CA ASP A 7 15.99 12.00 -5.26
C ASP A 7 16.63 11.07 -6.30
N ARG A 8 17.47 10.13 -5.87
CA ARG A 8 18.04 9.11 -6.77
C ARG A 8 16.96 8.20 -7.37
N LEU A 9 15.99 7.75 -6.59
CA LEU A 9 14.88 6.94 -7.10
C LEU A 9 14.00 7.73 -8.09
N LEU A 10 13.81 9.03 -7.87
CA LEU A 10 13.07 9.90 -8.77
C LEU A 10 13.81 10.16 -10.09
N ALA A 11 15.14 10.19 -10.06
CA ALA A 11 15.98 10.33 -11.25
C ALA A 11 16.04 9.08 -12.15
N LEU A 12 15.63 7.90 -11.64
CA LEU A 12 15.64 6.67 -12.43
C LEU A 12 14.53 6.63 -13.49
N PRO A 13 14.76 5.97 -14.65
CA PRO A 13 13.69 5.55 -15.54
C PRO A 13 12.66 4.70 -14.81
N GLU A 14 11.40 4.73 -15.25
CA GLU A 14 10.30 4.12 -14.51
C GLU A 14 10.48 2.63 -14.23
N ALA A 15 10.93 1.85 -15.22
CA ALA A 15 11.19 0.42 -15.04
C ALA A 15 12.30 0.16 -14.00
N ALA A 16 13.40 0.91 -14.07
CA ALA A 16 14.52 0.80 -13.13
C ALA A 16 14.12 1.22 -11.72
N ARG A 17 13.29 2.27 -11.61
CA ARG A 17 12.72 2.73 -10.33
C ARG A 17 11.84 1.65 -9.70
N ARG A 18 10.95 1.02 -10.48
CA ARG A 18 10.08 -0.07 -10.01
C ARG A 18 10.91 -1.27 -9.52
N ALA A 19 11.95 -1.65 -10.26
CA ALA A 19 12.87 -2.70 -9.85
C ALA A 19 13.60 -2.32 -8.54
N ALA A 20 14.17 -1.12 -8.45
CA ALA A 20 14.87 -0.65 -7.26
C ALA A 20 13.97 -0.60 -6.01
N LEU A 21 12.71 -0.14 -6.15
CA LEU A 21 11.75 -0.13 -5.04
C LEU A 21 11.40 -1.54 -4.57
N ARG A 22 11.22 -2.48 -5.52
CA ARG A 22 11.00 -3.90 -5.20
C ARG A 22 12.20 -4.50 -4.47
N ASP A 23 13.41 -4.21 -4.92
CA ASP A 23 14.64 -4.66 -4.27
C ASP A 23 14.75 -4.10 -2.85
N ILE A 24 14.52 -2.79 -2.67
CA ILE A 24 14.50 -2.15 -1.34
C ILE A 24 13.44 -2.79 -0.45
N ALA A 25 12.24 -3.03 -0.97
CA ALA A 25 11.16 -3.68 -0.25
C ALA A 25 11.57 -5.08 0.24
N THR A 26 12.42 -5.80 -0.50
CA THR A 26 12.95 -7.12 -0.09
C THR A 26 14.30 -7.07 0.63
N SER A 27 14.87 -5.89 0.87
CA SER A 27 16.24 -5.72 1.37
C SER A 27 16.37 -5.76 2.90
N TRP A 28 17.61 -5.94 3.37
CA TRP A 28 18.00 -5.88 4.78
C TRP A 28 17.57 -4.58 5.50
N ARG A 29 17.42 -3.48 4.76
CA ARG A 29 17.05 -2.18 5.36
C ARG A 29 15.63 -2.22 5.92
N VAL A 30 14.71 -2.86 5.20
CA VAL A 30 13.33 -3.02 5.66
C VAL A 30 13.28 -4.02 6.81
N ALA A 31 14.04 -5.11 6.74
CA ALA A 31 14.18 -6.06 7.85
C ALA A 31 14.66 -5.36 9.13
N ARG A 32 15.67 -4.49 9.07
CA ARG A 32 16.12 -3.72 10.24
C ARG A 32 15.05 -2.80 10.84
N ILE A 33 14.22 -2.16 10.00
CA ILE A 33 13.12 -1.32 10.47
C ILE A 33 12.10 -2.18 11.23
N MET A 34 11.84 -3.39 10.75
CA MET A 34 10.96 -4.37 11.43
C MET A 34 11.57 -4.85 12.75
N ASP A 35 12.89 -5.10 12.77
CA ASP A 35 13.62 -5.56 13.95
C ASP A 35 13.84 -4.46 14.99
N GLY A 36 13.16 -3.32 14.85
CA GLY A 36 13.08 -2.27 15.86
C GLY A 36 14.06 -1.12 15.68
N ALA A 37 14.87 -1.10 14.61
CA ALA A 37 15.74 0.03 14.33
C ALA A 37 14.94 1.26 13.86
N PRO A 38 15.28 2.48 14.33
CA PRO A 38 14.59 3.69 13.91
C PRO A 38 14.83 4.00 12.43
N GLY A 39 13.81 4.55 11.77
CA GLY A 39 13.89 5.05 10.40
C GLY A 39 12.70 4.67 9.52
N ARG A 40 12.79 5.01 8.24
CA ARG A 40 11.85 4.55 7.21
C ARG A 40 12.58 4.13 5.93
N ALA A 41 11.88 3.35 5.11
CA ALA A 41 12.33 2.90 3.81
C ALA A 41 11.27 3.20 2.73
N PRO A 42 11.69 3.66 1.54
CA PRO A 42 10.79 3.78 0.41
C PRO A 42 10.56 2.38 -0.16
N VAL A 43 9.30 1.97 -0.26
CA VAL A 43 8.95 0.59 -0.69
C VAL A 43 8.03 0.56 -1.91
N GLY A 44 7.50 1.72 -2.31
CA GLY A 44 6.60 1.84 -3.45
C GLY A 44 6.44 3.30 -3.88
N MET A 45 5.74 3.52 -4.97
CA MET A 45 5.47 4.85 -5.50
C MET A 45 4.12 4.88 -6.19
N LEU A 46 3.28 5.87 -5.87
CA LEU A 46 2.03 6.10 -6.59
C LEU A 46 2.31 6.51 -8.05
N SER A 47 1.40 6.12 -8.94
CA SER A 47 1.37 6.68 -10.30
C SER A 47 1.17 8.20 -10.24
N ALA A 48 1.64 8.91 -11.27
CA ALA A 48 1.41 10.36 -11.37
C ALA A 48 -0.08 10.68 -11.39
N SER A 49 -0.84 9.96 -12.23
CA SER A 49 -2.30 10.13 -12.36
C SER A 49 -3.03 10.00 -11.03
N LEU A 50 -2.72 8.97 -10.23
CA LEU A 50 -3.37 8.77 -8.93
C LEU A 50 -2.97 9.85 -7.93
N ALA A 51 -1.71 10.25 -7.90
CA ALA A 51 -1.23 11.27 -6.99
C ALA A 51 -1.82 12.65 -7.32
N ASP A 52 -1.88 13.00 -8.61
CA ASP A 52 -2.45 14.27 -9.08
C ASP A 52 -3.95 14.32 -8.80
N ALA A 53 -4.69 13.24 -9.11
CA ALA A 53 -6.10 13.12 -8.79
C ALA A 53 -6.37 13.17 -7.27
N ALA A 54 -5.41 12.68 -6.47
CA ALA A 54 -5.49 12.73 -5.01
C ALA A 54 -5.05 14.08 -4.41
N GLY A 55 -4.39 14.95 -5.17
CA GLY A 55 -3.73 16.16 -4.66
C GLY A 55 -2.58 15.85 -3.71
N ILE A 56 -1.88 14.74 -3.92
CA ILE A 56 -0.75 14.27 -3.10
C ILE A 56 0.56 14.73 -3.74
N SER A 57 1.36 15.47 -2.99
CA SER A 57 2.65 16.00 -3.44
C SER A 57 3.81 15.00 -3.31
N ASP A 58 3.83 14.18 -2.26
CA ASP A 58 4.81 13.08 -2.13
C ASP A 58 4.24 11.79 -2.68
N ARG A 59 4.76 11.32 -3.80
CA ARG A 59 4.35 10.06 -4.42
C ARG A 59 4.99 8.84 -3.78
N MET A 60 6.01 9.02 -2.95
CA MET A 60 6.77 7.92 -2.37
C MET A 60 6.01 7.29 -1.21
N ILE A 61 5.86 5.96 -1.24
CA ILE A 61 5.30 5.21 -0.13
C ILE A 61 6.41 4.85 0.85
N TRP A 62 6.21 5.28 2.09
CA TRP A 62 7.16 5.04 3.16
C TRP A 62 6.65 3.99 4.13
N VAL A 63 7.56 3.08 4.48
CA VAL A 63 7.33 2.10 5.53
C VAL A 63 8.22 2.41 6.72
N SER A 64 7.62 2.38 7.91
CA SER A 64 8.25 2.62 9.20
C SER A 64 7.90 1.49 10.17
N ARG A 65 8.57 1.46 11.33
CA ARG A 65 8.19 0.55 12.42
C ARG A 65 6.72 0.70 12.82
N ALA A 66 6.25 1.94 12.99
CA ALA A 66 4.85 2.22 13.34
C ALA A 66 3.87 1.73 12.27
N THR A 67 4.23 1.81 10.99
CA THR A 67 3.46 1.24 9.88
C THR A 67 3.30 -0.27 10.04
N PHE A 68 4.38 -0.97 10.41
CA PHE A 68 4.30 -2.42 10.64
C PHE A 68 3.50 -2.78 11.88
N GLU A 69 3.79 -2.14 13.02
CA GLU A 69 3.07 -2.41 14.27
C GLU A 69 1.57 -2.24 14.07
N HIS A 70 1.14 -1.18 13.38
CA HIS A 70 -0.27 -0.94 13.09
C HIS A 70 -0.86 -1.99 12.12
N LEU A 71 -0.18 -2.32 11.02
CA LEU A 71 -0.66 -3.30 10.04
C LEU A 71 -0.75 -4.73 10.60
N VAL A 72 0.17 -5.08 11.50
CA VAL A 72 0.22 -6.37 12.17
C VAL A 72 -0.90 -6.47 13.21
N LEU A 73 -1.03 -5.46 14.09
CA LEU A 73 -1.98 -5.46 15.20
C LEU A 73 -3.44 -5.44 14.71
N ASP A 74 -3.73 -4.70 13.63
CA ASP A 74 -5.11 -4.49 13.21
C ASP A 74 -5.66 -5.61 12.31
N HIS A 75 -4.79 -6.37 11.63
CA HIS A 75 -5.27 -7.18 10.52
C HIS A 75 -4.78 -8.63 10.46
N LEU A 76 -3.61 -9.02 11.00
CA LEU A 76 -2.82 -9.97 10.21
C LEU A 76 -2.03 -11.11 10.90
N GLY A 77 -1.99 -11.18 12.24
CA GLY A 77 -1.30 -12.28 12.93
C GLY A 77 0.04 -11.89 13.55
N ASP A 78 1.01 -12.82 13.60
CA ASP A 78 2.27 -12.63 14.32
C ASP A 78 3.22 -11.68 13.56
N PRO A 79 3.65 -10.54 14.14
CA PRO A 79 4.66 -9.65 13.56
C PRO A 79 5.97 -10.36 13.18
N SER A 80 6.24 -11.53 13.75
CA SER A 80 7.42 -12.33 13.48
C SER A 80 7.36 -13.12 12.16
N ASP A 81 6.18 -13.25 11.51
CA ASP A 81 6.05 -14.03 10.27
C ASP A 81 6.78 -13.35 9.09
N ALA A 82 7.92 -13.92 8.71
CA ALA A 82 8.74 -13.45 7.60
C ALA A 82 8.08 -13.59 6.23
N ALA A 83 7.27 -14.64 6.02
CA ALA A 83 6.60 -14.89 4.75
C ALA A 83 5.46 -13.88 4.52
N PHE A 84 4.69 -13.58 5.57
CA PHE A 84 3.68 -12.54 5.55
C PHE A 84 4.30 -11.17 5.23
N ARG A 85 5.34 -10.78 5.99
CA ARG A 85 6.06 -9.51 5.81
C ARG A 85 6.56 -9.33 4.38
N LYS A 86 7.17 -10.37 3.80
CA LYS A 86 7.64 -10.36 2.40
C LYS A 86 6.50 -10.15 1.39
N LYS A 87 5.36 -10.80 1.58
CA LYS A 87 4.18 -10.66 0.69
C LYS A 87 3.59 -9.25 0.77
N LEU A 88 3.47 -8.69 1.97
CA LEU A 88 3.02 -7.32 2.20
C LEU A 88 3.88 -6.30 1.45
N LEU A 89 5.20 -6.42 1.62
CA LEU A 89 6.15 -5.52 0.97
C LEU A 89 6.14 -5.63 -0.54
N ALA A 90 6.04 -6.85 -1.07
CA ALA A 90 5.88 -7.07 -2.50
C ALA A 90 4.61 -6.39 -3.03
N LEU A 91 3.53 -6.38 -2.26
CA LEU A 91 2.30 -5.73 -2.67
C LEU A 91 2.43 -4.20 -2.70
N ILE A 92 2.98 -3.60 -1.65
CA ILE A 92 3.20 -2.15 -1.61
C ILE A 92 4.11 -1.70 -2.76
N ALA A 93 5.11 -2.52 -3.12
CA ALA A 93 5.99 -2.24 -4.26
C ALA A 93 5.27 -2.27 -5.61
N ASN A 94 4.15 -2.98 -5.73
CA ASN A 94 3.33 -3.05 -6.94
C ASN A 94 2.08 -2.15 -6.88
N VAL A 95 2.04 -1.13 -6.00
CA VAL A 95 0.94 -0.16 -5.95
C VAL A 95 0.67 0.54 -7.28
N THR A 96 1.66 0.58 -8.19
CA THR A 96 1.49 1.15 -9.54
C THR A 96 0.45 0.41 -10.36
N ASP A 97 0.16 -0.83 -9.99
CA ASP A 97 -0.83 -1.68 -10.66
C ASP A 97 -2.22 -1.51 -10.03
N ALA A 98 -2.43 -0.45 -9.24
CA ALA A 98 -3.71 -0.11 -8.66
C ALA A 98 -4.77 0.13 -9.74
N ALA A 99 -5.94 -0.48 -9.55
CA ALA A 99 -7.07 -0.33 -10.45
C ALA A 99 -7.96 0.86 -10.08
N LEU A 100 -8.08 1.17 -8.78
CA LEU A 100 -8.93 2.25 -8.28
C LEU A 100 -8.28 3.01 -7.12
N GLY A 101 -8.68 4.27 -6.95
CA GLY A 101 -8.48 5.06 -5.75
C GLY A 101 -9.81 5.57 -5.18
N ALA A 102 -9.84 5.92 -3.90
CA ALA A 102 -10.92 6.70 -3.30
C ALA A 102 -10.35 7.63 -2.23
N ILE A 103 -10.77 8.89 -2.23
CA ILE A 103 -10.39 9.86 -1.19
C ILE A 103 -11.50 9.91 -0.16
N GLU A 104 -11.16 9.57 1.08
CA GLU A 104 -12.00 9.73 2.27
C GLU A 104 -11.56 10.99 3.00
N VAL A 105 -12.49 11.92 3.23
CA VAL A 105 -12.30 13.11 4.08
C VAL A 105 -12.97 12.83 5.41
N ARG A 106 -12.18 12.79 6.48
CA ARG A 106 -12.67 12.52 7.84
C ARG A 106 -13.23 13.79 8.48
N ASP A 107 -14.02 13.61 9.54
CA ASP A 107 -14.63 14.70 10.31
C ASP A 107 -13.60 15.66 10.93
N ASP A 108 -12.38 15.16 11.19
CA ASP A 108 -11.24 15.95 11.68
C ASP A 108 -10.48 16.71 10.57
N GLY A 109 -10.97 16.65 9.33
CA GLY A 109 -10.34 17.26 8.15
C GLY A 109 -9.20 16.43 7.54
N THR A 110 -8.83 15.30 8.15
CA THR A 110 -7.79 14.41 7.62
C THR A 110 -8.27 13.78 6.32
N ARG A 111 -7.43 13.86 5.28
CA ARG A 111 -7.67 13.19 4.00
C ARG A 111 -6.91 11.87 3.99
N THR A 112 -7.59 10.80 3.63
CA THR A 112 -6.94 9.49 3.43
C THR A 112 -7.22 8.97 2.04
N LEU A 113 -6.15 8.56 1.35
CA LEU A 113 -6.27 7.91 0.05
C LEU A 113 -6.36 6.41 0.25
N ARG A 114 -7.42 5.80 -0.29
CA ARG A 114 -7.70 4.37 -0.32
C ARG A 114 -7.37 3.84 -1.70
N VAL A 115 -6.37 2.98 -1.84
CA VAL A 115 -5.95 2.46 -3.15
C VAL A 115 -6.26 0.97 -3.26
N LEU A 116 -6.98 0.59 -4.32
CA LEU A 116 -7.34 -0.78 -4.64
C LEU A 116 -6.27 -1.42 -5.55
N ILE A 117 -5.49 -2.35 -4.99
CA ILE A 117 -4.49 -3.12 -5.76
C ILE A 117 -5.07 -4.51 -6.08
N PRO A 118 -5.31 -4.86 -7.36
CA PRO A 118 -5.72 -6.20 -7.75
C PRO A 118 -4.59 -7.21 -7.51
N PHE A 119 -4.93 -8.44 -7.13
CA PHE A 119 -3.97 -9.53 -7.08
C PHE A 119 -4.57 -10.83 -7.61
N THR A 120 -3.74 -11.62 -8.30
CA THR A 120 -4.15 -12.84 -9.00
C THR A 120 -4.06 -14.10 -8.14
N ARG A 121 -3.46 -14.03 -6.93
CA ARG A 121 -3.36 -15.16 -6.00
C ARG A 121 -3.58 -14.70 -4.56
N GLY A 122 -4.35 -15.49 -3.79
CA GLY A 122 -4.89 -15.15 -2.48
C GLY A 122 -3.86 -14.56 -1.52
N PHE A 123 -4.01 -13.27 -1.20
CA PHE A 123 -3.43 -12.66 -0.01
C PHE A 123 -4.32 -13.01 1.18
N HIS A 124 -4.09 -14.18 1.76
CA HIS A 124 -4.78 -14.60 2.98
C HIS A 124 -4.16 -13.90 4.17
N VAL A 125 -4.84 -12.84 4.56
CA VAL A 125 -4.56 -12.06 5.76
C VAL A 125 -4.96 -12.85 7.02
N THR A 126 -5.97 -13.68 6.88
CA THR A 126 -6.41 -14.57 7.94
C THR A 126 -6.51 -15.94 7.32
N ASP A 127 -5.94 -16.93 7.99
CA ASP A 127 -6.11 -18.34 7.68
C ASP A 127 -7.58 -18.72 7.82
N THR A 128 -8.41 -18.33 6.84
CA THR A 128 -9.80 -18.74 6.80
C THR A 128 -9.80 -20.17 6.29
N SER A 129 -10.16 -21.11 7.16
CA SER A 129 -10.32 -22.55 6.90
C SER A 129 -11.34 -22.93 5.80
N ARG A 130 -11.80 -21.97 4.99
CA ARG A 130 -12.78 -22.17 3.92
C ARG A 130 -12.12 -21.94 2.55
N ALA A 131 -11.77 -23.04 1.89
CA ALA A 131 -11.17 -23.07 0.55
C ALA A 131 -11.95 -22.26 -0.51
N SER A 132 -13.28 -22.13 -0.38
CA SER A 132 -14.11 -21.34 -1.30
C SER A 132 -13.91 -19.82 -1.23
N ARG A 133 -13.17 -19.32 -0.23
CA ARG A 133 -12.73 -17.92 -0.14
C ARG A 133 -11.31 -17.70 -0.70
N ALA A 134 -10.58 -18.77 -1.01
CA ALA A 134 -9.18 -18.71 -1.45
C ALA A 134 -8.97 -18.36 -2.93
N GLU A 135 -10.03 -18.49 -3.73
CA GLU A 135 -9.94 -18.33 -5.19
C GLU A 135 -10.54 -17.01 -5.69
N ARG A 136 -10.96 -16.10 -4.80
CA ARG A 136 -11.53 -14.83 -5.25
C ARG A 136 -10.42 -13.82 -5.54
N PRO A 137 -10.43 -13.15 -6.72
CA PRO A 137 -9.63 -11.96 -6.92
C PRO A 137 -10.03 -10.98 -5.82
N THR A 138 -9.12 -10.85 -4.88
CA THR A 138 -9.26 -9.95 -3.76
C THR A 138 -8.36 -8.76 -4.07
N SER A 139 -8.68 -7.64 -3.49
CA SER A 139 -7.93 -6.41 -3.64
C SER A 139 -7.59 -5.90 -2.25
N LEU A 140 -6.46 -5.23 -2.10
CA LEU A 140 -6.12 -4.58 -0.84
C LEU A 140 -6.42 -3.11 -0.95
N VAL A 141 -6.99 -2.55 0.11
CA VAL A 141 -7.07 -1.10 0.31
C VAL A 141 -5.87 -0.67 1.14
N LEU A 142 -5.01 0.18 0.57
CA LEU A 142 -3.99 0.90 1.34
C LEU A 142 -4.54 2.28 1.68
N TRP A 143 -4.56 2.63 2.96
CA TRP A 143 -4.83 3.99 3.43
C TRP A 143 -3.52 4.75 3.59
N PHE A 144 -3.40 5.92 2.98
CA PHE A 144 -2.27 6.82 3.16
C PHE A 144 -2.70 8.05 3.97
N ASP A 145 -1.91 8.45 4.97
CA ASP A 145 -1.99 9.76 5.59
C ASP A 145 -1.11 10.79 4.83
N ASP A 146 -1.08 12.05 5.28
CA ASP A 146 -0.26 13.13 4.69
C ASP A 146 1.24 12.79 4.63
N GLY A 147 1.70 11.83 5.43
CA GLY A 147 3.07 11.31 5.43
C GLY A 147 3.29 10.11 4.50
N MET A 148 2.29 9.73 3.71
CA MET A 148 2.28 8.55 2.83
C MET A 148 2.58 7.23 3.56
N ARG A 149 2.10 7.12 4.80
CA ARG A 149 2.22 5.91 5.60
C ARG A 149 1.02 5.02 5.36
N VAL A 150 1.27 3.75 5.09
CA VAL A 150 0.21 2.74 5.01
C VAL A 150 -0.40 2.58 6.41
N ARG A 151 -1.72 2.77 6.55
CA ARG A 151 -2.43 2.63 7.83
C ARG A 151 -3.08 1.27 8.01
N SER A 152 -3.83 0.81 7.02
CA SER A 152 -4.65 -0.40 7.13
C SER A 152 -4.61 -1.19 5.83
N MET A 153 -5.02 -2.46 5.90
CA MET A 153 -5.08 -3.39 4.79
C MET A 153 -6.23 -4.36 4.97
N LEU A 154 -7.20 -4.29 4.06
CA LEU A 154 -8.35 -5.19 4.08
C LEU A 154 -8.56 -5.85 2.72
N PRO A 155 -8.69 -7.20 2.66
CA PRO A 155 -9.14 -7.88 1.46
C PRO A 155 -10.56 -7.43 1.09
N THR A 156 -10.74 -6.96 -0.13
CA THR A 156 -12.03 -6.52 -0.68
C THR A 156 -12.18 -6.98 -2.13
N THR A 157 -13.27 -6.58 -2.79
CA THR A 157 -13.42 -6.70 -4.24
C THR A 157 -13.69 -5.32 -4.81
N GLU A 158 -13.42 -5.11 -6.10
CA GLU A 158 -13.76 -3.86 -6.78
C GLU A 158 -15.21 -3.43 -6.54
N ARG A 159 -16.17 -4.35 -6.70
CA ARG A 159 -17.59 -4.07 -6.44
C ARG A 159 -17.85 -3.58 -5.02
N ARG A 160 -17.20 -4.21 -4.01
CA ARG A 160 -17.35 -3.81 -2.61
C ARG A 160 -16.67 -2.47 -2.34
N PHE A 161 -15.51 -2.22 -2.94
CA PHE A 161 -14.81 -0.95 -2.84
C PHE A 161 -15.67 0.20 -3.36
N LYS A 162 -16.18 0.09 -4.59
CA LYS A 162 -17.08 1.09 -5.20
C LYS A 162 -18.34 1.30 -4.36
N SER A 163 -18.96 0.21 -3.88
CA SER A 163 -20.15 0.30 -3.02
C SER A 163 -19.89 0.99 -1.68
N ASP A 164 -18.75 0.74 -1.04
CA ASP A 164 -18.41 1.37 0.24
C ASP A 164 -18.03 2.84 0.06
N ALA A 165 -17.24 3.16 -0.97
CA ALA A 165 -16.91 4.54 -1.33
C ALA A 165 -18.16 5.38 -1.62
N ASN A 166 -19.09 4.87 -2.44
CA ASN A 166 -20.34 5.56 -2.73
C ASN A 166 -21.19 5.79 -1.46
N ARG A 167 -21.26 4.80 -0.57
CA ARG A 167 -22.01 4.92 0.69
C ARG A 167 -21.42 5.99 1.62
N ARG A 168 -20.10 6.16 1.60
CA ARG A 168 -19.38 7.17 2.40
C ARG A 168 -19.35 8.56 1.74
N GLY A 169 -19.75 8.66 0.47
CA GLY A 169 -19.62 9.89 -0.31
C GLY A 169 -18.17 10.19 -0.73
N ASP A 170 -17.32 9.17 -0.77
CA ASP A 170 -15.92 9.33 -1.15
C ASP A 170 -15.77 9.61 -2.65
N MET A 171 -14.76 10.40 -3.00
CA MET A 171 -14.43 10.64 -4.40
C MET A 171 -13.67 9.45 -4.98
N ILE A 172 -14.31 8.69 -5.87
CA ILE A 172 -13.70 7.55 -6.56
C ILE A 172 -12.83 8.05 -7.72
N ILE A 173 -11.64 7.47 -7.85
CA ILE A 173 -10.68 7.71 -8.93
C ILE A 173 -10.54 6.38 -9.71
N ASP A 174 -10.92 6.38 -10.98
CA ASP A 174 -10.74 5.21 -11.86
C ASP A 174 -9.40 5.31 -12.60
N LEU A 175 -8.55 4.29 -12.49
CA LEU A 175 -7.21 4.26 -13.08
C LEU A 175 -7.13 3.36 -14.32
N ASN A 176 -8.18 2.58 -14.61
CA ASN A 176 -8.21 1.69 -15.77
C ASN A 176 -8.74 2.37 -17.05
N GLY A 177 -9.05 3.67 -16.98
CA GLY A 177 -9.62 4.46 -18.07
C GLY A 177 -8.67 5.45 -18.76
N SER A 178 -7.34 5.34 -18.53
CA SER A 178 -6.32 6.20 -19.17
C SER A 178 -5.70 5.52 -20.39
#